data_AF-A0A372IP70-F1
#
_entry.id   AF-A0A372IP70-F1
#
_cell.length_a   1.000
_cell.length_b   1.000
_cell.length_c   1.000
_cell.angle_alpha   90.00
_cell.angle_beta   90.00
_cell.angle_gamma   90.00
#
_symmetry.space_group_name_H-M   'P 1'
#
loop_
_entity.id
_entity.type
_entity.pdbx_description
1 polymer ?
#
loop_
_entity_poly.entity_id
_entity_poly.type
_entity_poly.pdbx_seq_one_letter_code
_entity_poly.pdbx_strand_id
1 'polypeptide(L)'
;MLAGSACAAAARDAKASEWRTATDVELKSVLPARVPVRQERIETEMRTASGITDGHGKYIAGVVMITAGYSADGKYSHFFLVQAPMKVGSIQLEPGEYVLGYDHRGDVLEVRFYEAATGKPLGEVDATLNPSITRVESFRIWPPADRSVIQIGRFTFSYQPGE
;
A
#
# COMPACT_ATOMS: atom_id res chain seq x y z
N MET A 1 -39.02 -30.64 -27.34
CA MET A 1 -39.46 -30.35 -25.96
C MET A 1 -38.25 -30.44 -25.06
N LEU A 2 -38.09 -29.45 -24.18
CA LEU A 2 -36.85 -28.99 -23.57
C LEU A 2 -36.21 -29.96 -22.57
N ALA A 3 -34.88 -30.10 -22.67
CA ALA A 3 -34.02 -30.60 -21.61
C ALA A 3 -33.72 -29.47 -20.62
N GLY A 4 -34.03 -29.68 -19.34
CA GLY A 4 -33.65 -28.78 -18.26
C GLY A 4 -32.74 -29.51 -17.29
N SER A 5 -31.43 -29.27 -17.38
CA SER A 5 -30.47 -29.64 -16.34
C SER A 5 -29.89 -28.35 -15.79
N ALA A 6 -30.32 -27.97 -14.58
CA ALA A 6 -29.85 -26.78 -13.90
C ALA A 6 -28.51 -27.09 -13.23
N CYS A 7 -27.45 -26.44 -13.71
CA CYS A 7 -26.15 -26.44 -13.06
C CYS A 7 -26.22 -25.50 -11.85
N ALA A 8 -26.18 -26.07 -10.64
CA ALA A 8 -26.04 -25.28 -9.41
C ALA A 8 -24.60 -24.73 -9.33
N ALA A 9 -24.42 -23.45 -9.64
CA ALA A 9 -23.17 -22.76 -9.39
C ALA A 9 -23.06 -22.48 -7.88
N ALA A 10 -22.13 -23.18 -7.22
CA ALA A 10 -21.77 -22.94 -5.83
C ALA A 10 -21.27 -21.49 -5.66
N ALA A 11 -21.96 -20.71 -4.84
CA ALA A 11 -21.43 -19.47 -4.30
C ALA A 11 -20.19 -19.83 -3.46
N ARG A 12 -19.01 -19.43 -3.92
CA ARG A 12 -17.83 -19.40 -3.05
C ARG A 12 -18.07 -18.27 -2.05
N ASP A 13 -18.34 -18.62 -0.81
CA ASP A 13 -18.18 -17.68 0.30
C ASP A 13 -16.72 -17.23 0.29
N ALA A 14 -16.48 -16.01 -0.19
CA ALA A 14 -15.21 -15.34 0.02
C ALA A 14 -15.11 -15.13 1.54
N LYS A 15 -14.30 -15.94 2.22
CA LYS A 15 -13.93 -15.66 3.61
C LYS A 15 -13.48 -14.21 3.67
N ALA A 16 -14.11 -13.42 4.54
CA ALA A 16 -13.71 -12.05 4.77
C ALA A 16 -12.20 -12.05 5.05
N SER A 17 -11.47 -11.16 4.36
CA SER A 17 -10.04 -10.98 4.57
C SER A 17 -9.82 -10.66 6.05
N GLU A 18 -9.03 -11.48 6.76
CA GLU A 18 -8.73 -11.30 8.20
C GLU A 18 -7.96 -10.00 8.49
N TRP A 19 -7.47 -9.36 7.43
CA TRP A 19 -6.77 -8.09 7.49
C TRP A 19 -7.68 -6.97 8.00
N ARG A 20 -7.26 -6.36 9.12
CA ARG A 20 -7.90 -5.18 9.75
C ARG A 20 -6.92 -4.01 9.81
N THR A 21 -7.44 -2.81 10.09
CA THR A 21 -6.58 -1.65 10.37
C THR A 21 -5.69 -1.93 11.58
N ALA A 22 -4.40 -1.62 11.45
CA ALA A 22 -3.45 -1.65 12.54
C ALA A 22 -3.61 -0.39 13.40
N THR A 23 -3.50 -0.54 14.71
CA THR A 23 -3.56 0.57 15.67
C THR A 23 -2.26 1.38 15.65
N ASP A 24 -2.30 2.61 16.16
CA ASP A 24 -1.11 3.45 16.30
C ASP A 24 0.01 2.78 17.12
N VAL A 25 -0.36 1.97 18.13
CA VAL A 25 0.60 1.24 18.96
C VAL A 25 1.27 0.14 18.14
N GLU A 26 0.49 -0.64 17.38
CA GLU A 26 1.01 -1.67 16.49
C GLU A 26 1.91 -1.07 15.41
N LEU A 27 1.48 0.03 14.76
CA LEU A 27 2.27 0.72 13.74
C LEU A 27 3.60 1.25 14.28
N LYS A 28 3.61 1.84 15.48
CA LYS A 28 4.85 2.27 16.15
C LYS A 28 5.80 1.12 16.51
N SER A 29 5.28 -0.10 16.64
CA SER A 29 6.10 -1.27 16.94
C SER A 29 6.83 -1.85 15.72
N VAL A 30 6.32 -1.59 14.51
CA VAL A 30 6.86 -2.16 13.26
C VAL A 30 7.48 -1.13 12.32
N LEU A 31 7.06 0.14 12.38
CA LEU A 31 7.61 1.20 11.54
C LEU A 31 8.78 1.91 12.24
N PRO A 32 9.92 2.07 11.57
CA PRO A 32 11.07 2.73 12.17
C PRO A 32 10.87 4.26 12.19
N ALA A 33 11.45 4.92 13.22
CA ALA A 33 11.57 6.37 13.25
C ALA A 33 12.48 6.91 12.14
N ARG A 34 13.47 6.11 11.71
CA ARG A 34 14.40 6.43 10.61
C ARG A 34 14.60 5.24 9.69
N VAL A 35 14.32 5.43 8.41
CA VAL A 35 14.41 4.41 7.37
C VAL A 35 15.77 4.48 6.68
N PRO A 36 16.49 3.37 6.51
CA PRO A 36 17.64 3.32 5.62
C PRO A 36 17.17 3.35 4.17
N VAL A 37 17.55 4.40 3.43
CA VAL A 37 17.30 4.49 1.99
C VAL A 37 18.63 4.64 1.30
N ARG A 38 19.06 3.59 0.60
CA ARG A 38 20.42 3.48 0.07
C ARG A 38 21.47 3.67 1.18
N GLN A 39 22.23 4.77 1.14
CA GLN A 39 23.28 5.10 2.10
C GLN A 39 22.85 6.13 3.15
N GLU A 40 21.59 6.58 3.10
CA GLU A 40 21.05 7.61 3.99
C GLU A 40 20.07 7.05 5.01
N ARG A 41 19.83 7.83 6.08
CA ARG A 41 18.80 7.54 7.08
C ARG A 41 17.81 8.70 7.12
N ILE A 42 16.58 8.44 6.73
CA ILE A 42 15.56 9.47 6.55
C ILE A 42 14.54 9.35 7.67
N GLU A 43 14.25 10.47 8.33
CA GLU A 43 13.23 10.55 9.39
C GLU A 43 11.83 10.24 8.82
N THR A 44 11.02 9.55 9.61
CA THR A 44 9.61 9.28 9.26
C THR A 44 8.67 10.22 9.99
N GLU A 45 7.59 10.60 9.31
CA GLU A 45 6.52 11.39 9.90
C GLU A 45 5.46 10.45 10.50
N MET A 46 5.73 9.90 11.68
CA MET A 46 4.90 8.85 12.29
C MET A 46 3.41 9.20 12.48
N ARG A 47 3.04 10.48 12.49
CA ARG A 47 1.62 10.91 12.48
C ARG A 47 0.87 10.56 11.19
N THR A 48 1.58 10.19 10.12
CA THR A 48 1.03 9.74 8.83
C THR A 48 1.05 8.23 8.67
N ALA A 49 1.50 7.50 9.71
CA ALA A 49 1.56 6.05 9.66
C ALA A 49 0.17 5.46 9.39
N SER A 50 0.12 4.52 8.46
CA SER A 50 -1.08 3.75 8.16
C SER A 50 -0.68 2.31 7.87
N GLY A 51 -1.55 1.37 8.24
CA GLY A 51 -1.32 -0.02 7.87
C GLY A 51 -2.46 -0.93 8.27
N ILE A 52 -2.30 -2.18 7.87
CA ILE A 52 -3.20 -3.28 8.17
C ILE A 52 -2.41 -4.45 8.74
N THR A 53 -3.09 -5.29 9.51
CA THR A 53 -2.54 -6.53 10.08
C THR A 53 -3.54 -7.67 9.94
N ASP A 54 -3.02 -8.88 9.72
CA ASP A 54 -3.79 -10.12 9.74
C ASP A 54 -4.17 -10.57 11.16
N GLY A 55 -3.67 -9.89 12.21
CA GLY A 55 -3.87 -10.30 13.59
C GLY A 55 -2.97 -11.46 14.05
N HIS A 56 -2.14 -12.00 13.16
CA HIS A 56 -1.22 -13.11 13.37
C HIS A 56 0.25 -12.69 13.28
N GLY A 57 0.52 -11.38 13.40
CA GLY A 57 1.86 -10.81 13.46
C GLY A 57 2.43 -10.42 12.10
N LYS A 58 1.61 -10.41 11.04
CA LYS A 58 1.99 -9.81 9.75
C LYS A 58 1.37 -8.43 9.60
N TYR A 59 2.15 -7.55 8.96
CA TYR A 59 1.77 -6.18 8.70
C TYR A 59 2.05 -5.80 7.25
N ILE A 60 1.17 -4.97 6.70
CA ILE A 60 1.44 -4.14 5.53
C ILE A 60 1.22 -2.71 6.00
N ALA A 61 2.29 -1.91 6.03
CA ALA A 61 2.29 -0.60 6.66
C ALA A 61 3.14 0.39 5.89
N GLY A 62 2.85 1.67 6.02
CA GLY A 62 3.71 2.71 5.46
C GLY A 62 3.55 4.03 6.19
N VAL A 63 4.49 4.92 5.91
CA VAL A 63 4.62 6.23 6.56
C VAL A 63 5.32 7.20 5.62
N VAL A 64 4.93 8.47 5.67
CA VAL A 64 5.63 9.53 4.93
C VAL A 64 7.05 9.67 5.47
N MET A 65 7.99 9.86 4.56
CA MET A 65 9.38 10.18 4.87
C MET A 65 9.59 11.70 4.79
N ILE A 66 10.32 12.26 5.75
CA ILE A 66 10.65 13.69 5.78
C ILE A 66 11.86 13.92 4.87
N THR A 67 11.61 13.95 3.55
CA THR A 67 12.65 14.12 2.54
C THR A 67 12.81 15.57 2.12
N ALA A 68 13.73 16.28 2.75
CA ALA A 68 14.27 17.48 2.13
C ALA A 68 15.02 17.07 0.84
N GLY A 69 14.50 17.45 -0.32
CA GLY A 69 15.17 17.26 -1.62
C GLY A 69 14.69 16.08 -2.48
N TYR A 70 14.47 14.87 -1.95
CA TYR A 70 14.08 13.72 -2.78
C TYR A 70 12.69 13.85 -3.42
N SER A 71 11.77 14.53 -2.73
CA SER A 71 10.43 14.79 -3.25
C SER A 71 10.43 15.68 -4.50
N ALA A 72 11.50 16.45 -4.75
CA ALA A 72 11.57 17.34 -5.92
C ALA A 72 11.66 16.58 -7.25
N ASP A 73 12.23 15.37 -7.25
CA ASP A 73 12.33 14.49 -8.42
C ASP A 73 11.24 13.39 -8.40
N GLY A 74 10.21 13.54 -7.57
CA GLY A 74 9.12 12.56 -7.44
C GLY A 74 9.55 11.22 -6.82
N LYS A 75 10.73 11.14 -6.18
CA LYS A 75 11.27 9.89 -5.61
C LYS A 75 11.22 9.89 -4.08
N TYR A 76 10.99 8.69 -3.51
CA TYR A 76 11.15 8.39 -2.09
C TYR A 76 10.38 9.32 -1.12
N SER A 77 9.06 9.40 -1.30
CA SER A 77 8.15 10.13 -0.42
C SER A 77 7.62 9.28 0.74
N HIS A 78 7.53 7.96 0.57
CA HIS A 78 6.98 7.06 1.58
C HIS A 78 7.87 5.85 1.80
N PHE A 79 7.93 5.39 3.04
CA PHE A 79 8.41 4.06 3.39
C PHE A 79 7.24 3.08 3.42
N PHE A 80 7.48 1.85 2.99
CA PHE A 80 6.47 0.81 2.86
C PHE A 80 7.03 -0.54 3.30
N LEU A 81 6.47 -1.09 4.37
CA LEU A 81 6.78 -2.39 4.95
C LEU A 81 5.73 -3.41 4.48
N VAL A 82 6.20 -4.54 3.96
CA VAL A 82 5.38 -5.67 3.54
C VAL A 82 5.87 -6.92 4.28
N GLN A 83 5.00 -7.61 5.02
CA GLN A 83 5.38 -8.84 5.74
C GLN A 83 4.63 -10.10 5.29
N ALA A 84 3.71 -9.94 4.35
CA ALA A 84 3.06 -11.00 3.58
C ALA A 84 3.11 -10.60 2.09
N PRO A 85 3.31 -11.54 1.15
CA PRO A 85 3.35 -11.21 -0.28
C PRO A 85 2.13 -10.38 -0.67
N MET A 86 2.27 -9.43 -1.59
CA MET A 86 1.14 -8.63 -2.05
C MET A 86 1.28 -8.21 -3.50
N LYS A 87 0.14 -8.06 -4.17
CA LYS A 87 0.07 -7.58 -5.54
C LYS A 87 -0.40 -6.13 -5.57
N VAL A 88 0.27 -5.32 -6.38
CA VAL A 88 -0.10 -3.93 -6.69
C VAL A 88 -0.04 -3.74 -8.19
N GLY A 89 -1.19 -3.60 -8.86
CA GLY A 89 -1.23 -3.59 -10.33
C GLY A 89 -0.60 -4.85 -10.92
N SER A 90 0.50 -4.69 -11.68
CA SER A 90 1.31 -5.79 -12.23
C SER A 90 2.52 -6.18 -11.36
N ILE A 91 2.78 -5.45 -10.27
CA ILE A 91 3.91 -5.64 -9.37
C ILE A 91 3.55 -6.71 -8.34
N GLN A 92 4.44 -7.70 -8.18
CA GLN A 92 4.42 -8.63 -7.07
C GLN A 92 5.48 -8.20 -6.05
N LEU A 93 5.06 -7.86 -4.85
CA LEU A 93 5.94 -7.52 -3.73
C LEU A 93 6.03 -8.73 -2.81
N GLU A 94 7.25 -9.15 -2.52
CA GLU A 94 7.54 -10.15 -1.49
C GLU A 94 7.63 -9.46 -0.11
N PRO A 95 7.70 -10.23 0.98
CA PRO A 95 8.02 -9.65 2.28
C PRO A 95 9.35 -8.88 2.22
N GLY A 96 9.32 -7.61 2.62
CA GLY A 96 10.46 -6.72 2.50
C GLY A 96 10.14 -5.26 2.82
N GLU A 97 11.16 -4.43 2.62
CA GLU A 97 11.14 -2.99 2.85
C GLU A 97 11.30 -2.24 1.53
N TYR A 98 10.38 -1.32 1.30
CA TYR A 98 10.24 -0.59 0.05
C TYR A 98 10.11 0.91 0.29
N VAL A 99 10.34 1.67 -0.77
CA VAL A 99 10.04 3.09 -0.81
C VAL A 99 9.23 3.42 -2.04
N LEU A 100 8.31 4.36 -1.88
CA LEU A 100 7.43 4.85 -2.94
C LEU A 100 7.82 6.27 -3.32
N GLY A 101 7.69 6.60 -4.59
CA GLY A 101 7.65 7.96 -5.09
C GLY A 101 6.47 8.12 -6.05
N TYR A 102 6.13 9.35 -6.42
CA TYR A 102 5.15 9.57 -7.48
C TYR A 102 5.36 10.90 -8.19
N ASP A 103 4.94 10.93 -9.45
CA ASP A 103 4.74 12.17 -10.22
C ASP A 103 3.24 12.42 -10.39
N HIS A 104 2.83 13.69 -10.28
CA HIS A 104 1.45 14.09 -10.48
C HIS A 104 1.19 14.51 -11.93
N ARG A 105 0.20 13.92 -12.60
CA ARG A 105 -0.18 14.20 -13.99
C ARG A 105 -1.69 14.29 -14.13
N GLY A 106 -2.23 15.51 -14.01
CA GLY A 106 -3.69 15.71 -14.04
C GLY A 106 -4.38 14.89 -12.96
N ASP A 107 -5.33 14.03 -13.33
CA ASP A 107 -6.09 13.20 -12.39
C ASP A 107 -5.41 11.84 -12.08
N VAL A 108 -4.09 11.75 -12.27
CA VAL A 108 -3.29 10.53 -12.02
C VAL A 108 -2.03 10.85 -11.22
N LEU A 109 -1.68 9.99 -10.26
CA LEU A 109 -0.33 9.86 -9.71
C LEU A 109 0.32 8.61 -10.29
N GLU A 110 1.44 8.75 -10.98
CA GLU A 110 2.26 7.60 -11.41
C GLU A 110 3.14 7.19 -10.23
N VAL A 111 2.71 6.17 -9.48
CA VAL A 111 3.36 5.73 -8.24
C VAL A 111 4.41 4.68 -8.57
N ARG A 112 5.67 4.92 -8.18
CA ARG A 112 6.81 4.04 -8.47
C ARG A 112 7.33 3.38 -7.20
N PHE A 113 7.62 2.09 -7.30
CA PHE A 113 8.10 1.24 -6.20
C PHE A 113 9.58 0.95 -6.36
N TYR A 114 10.32 1.01 -5.25
CA TYR A 114 11.73 0.66 -5.20
C TYR A 114 12.05 -0.15 -3.96
N GLU A 115 13.05 -1.03 -4.04
CA GLU A 115 13.68 -1.63 -2.85
C GLU A 115 14.30 -0.52 -1.99
N ALA A 116 14.01 -0.47 -0.68
CA ALA A 116 14.53 0.60 0.18
C ALA A 116 16.06 0.59 0.28
N ALA A 117 16.65 -0.61 0.43
CA ALA A 117 18.08 -0.79 0.64
C ALA A 117 18.93 -0.42 -0.59
N THR A 118 18.45 -0.73 -1.80
CA THR A 118 19.24 -0.58 -3.04
C THR A 118 18.75 0.59 -3.91
N GLY A 119 17.50 1.01 -3.73
CA GLY A 119 16.82 1.95 -4.61
C GLY A 119 16.54 1.38 -6.01
N LYS A 120 16.61 0.05 -6.18
CA LYS A 120 16.30 -0.64 -7.43
C LYS A 120 14.82 -0.51 -7.78
N PRO A 121 14.44 -0.12 -9.01
CA PRO A 121 13.05 -0.03 -9.42
C PRO A 121 12.39 -1.40 -9.50
N LEU A 122 11.15 -1.49 -9.04
CA LEU A 122 10.33 -2.71 -9.03
C LEU A 122 9.13 -2.62 -9.99
N GLY A 123 8.71 -1.40 -10.32
CA GLY A 123 7.61 -1.14 -11.23
C GLY A 123 6.82 0.09 -10.81
N GLU A 124 5.70 0.30 -11.47
CA GLU A 124 4.81 1.44 -11.26
C GLU A 124 3.34 1.05 -11.34
N VAL A 125 2.48 1.90 -10.78
CA VAL A 125 1.03 1.80 -10.84
C VAL A 125 0.42 3.19 -10.91
N ASP A 126 -0.64 3.34 -11.68
CA ASP A 126 -1.41 4.58 -11.72
C ASP A 126 -2.40 4.62 -10.56
N ALA A 127 -2.27 5.63 -9.70
CA ALA A 127 -3.30 6.00 -8.74
C ALA A 127 -4.20 7.06 -9.36
N THR A 128 -5.49 6.77 -9.51
CA THR A 128 -6.44 7.69 -10.15
C THR A 128 -7.22 8.48 -9.10
N LEU A 129 -7.59 9.72 -9.43
CA LEU A 129 -8.42 10.56 -8.57
C LEU A 129 -9.74 9.84 -8.29
N ASN A 130 -10.02 9.57 -7.02
CA ASN A 130 -11.19 8.81 -6.62
C ASN A 130 -12.31 9.75 -6.14
N PRO A 131 -13.40 9.93 -6.90
CA PRO A 131 -14.47 10.85 -6.53
C PRO A 131 -15.24 10.40 -5.28
N SER A 132 -15.20 9.10 -4.94
CA SER A 132 -15.83 8.56 -3.73
C SER A 132 -15.04 8.88 -2.45
N ILE A 133 -13.80 9.37 -2.57
CA ILE A 133 -12.94 9.75 -1.46
C ILE A 133 -12.87 11.27 -1.37
N THR A 134 -13.49 11.81 -0.31
CA THR A 134 -13.50 13.24 -0.01
C THR A 134 -12.38 13.65 0.95
N ARG A 135 -11.96 12.74 1.85
CA ARG A 135 -10.87 12.98 2.79
C ARG A 135 -9.53 12.96 2.06
N VAL A 136 -8.71 13.98 2.30
CA VAL A 136 -7.30 14.01 1.89
C VAL A 136 -6.47 13.35 2.98
N GLU A 137 -5.73 12.32 2.63
CA GLU A 137 -4.80 11.61 3.53
C GLU A 137 -3.39 11.70 2.96
N SER A 138 -2.36 11.89 3.77
CA SER A 138 -0.98 11.80 3.25
C SER A 138 -0.70 10.39 2.73
N PHE A 139 -1.12 9.38 3.49
CA PHE A 139 -1.00 7.98 3.14
C PHE A 139 -2.05 7.17 3.89
N ARG A 140 -2.77 6.27 3.21
CA ARG A 140 -3.70 5.36 3.88
C ARG A 140 -3.81 4.02 3.17
N ILE A 141 -3.70 2.94 3.95
CA ILE A 141 -3.95 1.57 3.51
C ILE A 141 -5.28 1.14 4.12
N TRP A 142 -6.26 0.87 3.28
CA TRP A 142 -7.57 0.43 3.73
C TRP A 142 -7.62 -1.09 3.84
N PRO A 143 -8.24 -1.67 4.88
CA PRO A 143 -8.46 -3.11 4.97
C PRO A 143 -9.20 -3.65 3.73
N PRO A 144 -8.82 -4.81 3.17
CA PRO A 144 -9.50 -5.39 2.01
C PRO A 144 -11.01 -5.65 2.23
N ALA A 145 -11.41 -5.93 3.48
CA ALA A 145 -12.81 -6.07 3.86
C ALA A 145 -13.63 -4.77 3.71
N ASP A 146 -12.99 -3.61 3.84
CA ASP A 146 -13.61 -2.31 3.63
C ASP A 146 -13.47 -1.84 2.17
N ARG A 147 -12.22 -1.83 1.68
CA ARG A 147 -11.82 -1.52 0.31
C ARG A 147 -10.35 -1.89 0.09
N SER A 148 -10.06 -2.66 -0.94
CA SER A 148 -8.68 -3.08 -1.26
C SER A 148 -7.91 -2.00 -2.03
N VAL A 149 -7.73 -0.82 -1.43
CA VAL A 149 -7.00 0.31 -2.03
C VAL A 149 -5.98 0.94 -1.08
N ILE A 150 -4.90 1.46 -1.66
CA ILE A 150 -3.97 2.39 -1.03
C ILE A 150 -4.30 3.78 -1.55
N GLN A 151 -4.29 4.76 -0.65
CA GLN A 151 -4.66 6.14 -0.90
C GLN A 151 -3.48 7.09 -0.63
N ILE A 152 -3.26 8.02 -1.56
CA ILE A 152 -2.34 9.16 -1.44
C ILE A 152 -3.13 10.41 -1.86
N GLY A 153 -3.31 11.36 -0.96
CA GLY A 153 -4.23 12.48 -1.16
C GLY A 153 -5.66 11.98 -1.34
N ARG A 154 -6.20 12.16 -2.55
CA ARG A 154 -7.51 11.62 -3.00
C ARG A 154 -7.37 10.57 -4.11
N PHE A 155 -6.14 10.19 -4.42
CA PHE A 155 -5.84 9.23 -5.46
C PHE A 155 -5.74 7.84 -4.86
N THR A 156 -6.23 6.83 -5.58
CA THR A 156 -6.17 5.45 -5.11
C THR A 156 -5.71 4.50 -6.19
N PHE A 157 -4.99 3.46 -5.77
CA PHE A 157 -4.70 2.29 -6.57
C PHE A 157 -5.02 1.02 -5.79
N SER A 158 -5.40 -0.04 -6.50
CA SER A 158 -5.79 -1.30 -5.89
C SER A 158 -4.58 -2.12 -5.45
N TYR A 159 -4.74 -2.87 -4.37
CA TYR A 159 -3.77 -3.87 -3.93
C TYR A 159 -4.48 -5.14 -3.50
N GLN A 160 -3.74 -6.24 -3.41
CA GLN A 160 -4.25 -7.51 -2.90
C GLN A 160 -3.18 -8.15 -2.01
N PRO A 161 -3.41 -8.29 -0.69
CA PRO A 161 -2.53 -9.08 0.15
C PRO A 161 -2.66 -10.57 -0.21
N GLY A 162 -1.54 -11.28 -0.13
CA GLY A 162 -1.49 -12.73 -0.16
C GLY A 162 -1.98 -13.33 1.16
N GLU A 163 -2.17 -14.64 1.14
CA GLU A 163 -2.41 -15.46 2.33
C GLU A 163 -1.12 -15.69 3.13
#